data_AF-A0A2D5F8A3-F1
#
_entry.id   AF-A0A2D5F8A3-F1
#
_cell.length_a   1.000
_cell.length_b   1.000
_cell.length_c   1.000
_cell.angle_alpha   90.00
_cell.angle_beta   90.00
_cell.angle_gamma   90.00
#
_symmetry.space_group_name_H-M   'P 1'
#
loop_
_entity.id
_entity.type
_entity.pdbx_description
1 polymer ?
#
loop_
_entity_poly.entity_id
_entity_poly.type
_entity_poly.pdbx_seq_one_letter_code
_entity_poly.pdbx_strand_id
1 'polypeptide(L)'
;MNPYQKLLERKRTWTPVQTTAGTVKEGAHDVLKRALALRHMELPVGEFINEALSSEVPELARELLMSNVKDEEKHDLALGFIANAHGVDEKAEAEAIRLREAWTSHSDHTITKAMVAERAIFFVLLPLFRATGDAGMRTCSADISRDEQIHVAANSLVHTELGYNISPSLDKLRKATINWVMQPLSASNPDKYLNKKFWLDSSDRLMYEGKAPELAFTRSSRVPAFFEHANSDLPQYA
;
A
#
# COMPACT_ATOMS: atom_id res chain seq x y z
N MET A 1 -24.61 10.71 -11.22
CA MET A 1 -23.46 10.41 -10.34
C MET A 1 -22.24 10.16 -11.21
N ASN A 2 -21.25 11.05 -11.11
CA ASN A 2 -19.99 10.93 -11.86
C ASN A 2 -19.11 9.79 -11.27
N PRO A 3 -18.04 9.36 -11.97
CA PRO A 3 -17.17 8.28 -11.47
C PRO A 3 -16.57 8.55 -10.09
N TYR A 4 -16.16 9.79 -9.80
CA TYR A 4 -15.57 10.18 -8.51
C TYR A 4 -16.59 10.11 -7.36
N GLN A 5 -17.83 10.55 -7.58
CA GLN A 5 -18.92 10.43 -6.61
C GLN A 5 -19.22 8.95 -6.29
N LYS A 6 -19.23 8.08 -7.30
CA LYS A 6 -19.41 6.62 -7.10
C LYS A 6 -18.30 6.02 -6.23
N LEU A 7 -17.08 6.50 -6.40
CA LEU A 7 -15.93 6.06 -5.61
C LEU A 7 -16.02 6.58 -4.17
N LEU A 8 -16.40 7.84 -3.99
CA LEU A 8 -16.59 8.45 -2.67
C LEU A 8 -17.66 7.73 -1.84
N GLU A 9 -18.80 7.37 -2.44
CA GLU A 9 -19.89 6.65 -1.76
C GLU A 9 -19.50 5.22 -1.32
N ARG A 10 -18.45 4.65 -1.91
CA ARG A 10 -17.94 3.32 -1.54
C ARG A 10 -17.02 3.36 -0.34
N LYS A 11 -16.55 4.53 0.09
CA LYS A 11 -15.69 4.66 1.26
C LYS A 11 -16.40 4.16 2.52
N ARG A 12 -15.61 3.64 3.45
CA ARG A 12 -16.08 3.11 4.73
C ARG A 12 -15.19 3.65 5.83
N THR A 13 -15.80 4.08 6.91
CA THR A 13 -15.06 4.53 8.09
C THR A 13 -14.51 3.30 8.83
N TRP A 14 -13.28 3.41 9.28
CA TRP A 14 -12.62 2.47 10.17
C TRP A 14 -11.64 3.25 11.05
N THR A 15 -11.33 2.69 12.21
CA THR A 15 -10.40 3.32 13.17
C THR A 15 -9.13 2.47 13.25
N PRO A 16 -7.93 3.04 13.10
CA PRO A 16 -6.69 2.35 13.41
C PRO A 16 -6.70 1.83 14.85
N VAL A 17 -6.48 0.53 15.01
CA VAL A 17 -6.41 -0.12 16.33
C VAL A 17 -4.99 -0.58 16.58
N GLN A 18 -4.46 -0.25 17.77
CA GLN A 18 -3.17 -0.73 18.19
C GLN A 18 -3.24 -2.24 18.46
N THR A 19 -2.33 -3.01 17.86
CA THR A 19 -2.30 -4.47 18.00
C THR A 19 -1.07 -4.92 18.78
N THR A 20 -1.14 -6.12 19.34
CA THR A 20 0.02 -6.83 19.87
C THR A 20 0.70 -7.68 18.80
N ALA A 21 2.03 -7.85 18.90
CA ALA A 21 2.77 -8.66 17.94
C ALA A 21 2.47 -10.15 18.13
N GLY A 22 2.01 -10.78 17.07
CA GLY A 22 1.80 -12.22 16.98
C GLY A 22 2.86 -12.92 16.13
N THR A 23 2.60 -14.20 15.84
CA THR A 23 3.49 -15.03 15.03
C THR A 23 3.32 -14.72 13.54
N VAL A 24 4.42 -14.36 12.89
CA VAL A 24 4.52 -14.24 11.43
C VAL A 24 5.02 -15.54 10.81
N LYS A 25 4.84 -15.70 9.50
CA LYS A 25 5.32 -16.88 8.76
C LYS A 25 6.84 -17.00 8.86
N GLU A 26 7.33 -18.20 9.14
CA GLU A 26 8.77 -18.51 9.12
C GLU A 26 9.38 -18.15 7.76
N GLY A 27 10.54 -17.48 7.78
CA GLY A 27 11.20 -16.96 6.57
C GLY A 27 10.65 -15.62 6.04
N ALA A 28 9.58 -15.06 6.63
CA ALA A 28 9.03 -13.76 6.22
C ALA A 28 9.53 -12.55 7.03
N HIS A 29 10.23 -12.77 8.15
CA HIS A 29 10.59 -11.70 9.09
C HIS A 29 11.30 -10.51 8.41
N ASP A 30 12.37 -10.76 7.66
CA ASP A 30 13.17 -9.70 7.04
C ASP A 30 12.41 -8.96 5.92
N VAL A 31 11.61 -9.67 5.12
CA VAL A 31 10.80 -9.04 4.07
C VAL A 31 9.69 -8.18 4.68
N LEU A 32 9.08 -8.62 5.78
CA LEU A 32 8.05 -7.88 6.50
C LEU A 32 8.62 -6.60 7.13
N LYS A 33 9.85 -6.64 7.66
CA LYS A 33 10.53 -5.45 8.18
C LYS A 33 10.77 -4.40 7.09
N ARG A 34 11.20 -4.82 5.90
CA ARG A 34 11.39 -3.91 4.76
C ARG A 34 10.07 -3.38 4.20
N ALA A 35 9.05 -4.25 4.09
CA ALA A 35 7.72 -3.83 3.68
C ALA A 35 7.13 -2.80 4.65
N LEU A 36 7.30 -3.02 5.95
CA LEU A 36 6.83 -2.11 6.99
C LEU A 36 7.63 -0.80 7.04
N ALA A 37 8.92 -0.82 6.69
CA ALA A 37 9.72 0.40 6.55
C ALA A 37 9.18 1.32 5.45
N LEU A 38 8.47 0.80 4.43
CA LEU A 38 7.82 1.65 3.43
C LEU A 38 6.60 2.41 3.95
N ARG A 39 6.15 2.23 5.19
CA ARG A 39 5.14 3.12 5.79
C ARG A 39 5.56 4.60 5.76
N HIS A 40 6.87 4.89 5.70
CA HIS A 40 7.39 6.24 5.50
C HIS A 40 6.97 6.89 4.17
N MET A 41 6.36 6.13 3.26
CA MET A 41 5.79 6.61 2.01
C MET A 41 4.33 7.09 2.14
N GLU A 42 3.58 6.71 3.18
CA GLU A 42 2.15 7.02 3.33
C GLU A 42 1.90 8.54 3.29
N LEU A 43 2.53 9.30 4.20
CA LEU A 43 2.40 10.76 4.22
C LEU A 43 2.89 11.43 2.92
N PRO A 44 4.06 11.06 2.34
CA PRO A 44 4.45 11.54 1.01
C PRO A 44 3.44 11.26 -0.10
N VAL A 45 2.75 10.11 -0.11
CA VAL A 45 1.69 9.85 -1.09
C VAL A 45 0.52 10.81 -0.89
N GLY A 46 0.13 11.07 0.36
CA GLY A 46 -0.83 12.12 0.69
C GLY A 46 -0.39 13.52 0.22
N GLU A 47 0.89 13.86 0.39
CA GLU A 47 1.45 15.12 -0.09
C GLU A 47 1.50 15.21 -1.62
N PHE A 48 1.73 14.09 -2.32
CA PHE A 48 1.62 14.06 -3.79
C PHE A 48 0.20 14.42 -4.24
N ILE A 49 -0.82 13.93 -3.54
CA ILE A 49 -2.21 14.26 -3.82
C ILE A 49 -2.50 15.72 -3.47
N ASN A 50 -2.01 16.26 -2.34
CA ASN A 50 -2.14 17.68 -1.99
C ASN A 50 -1.49 18.60 -3.03
N GLU A 51 -0.30 18.27 -3.51
CA GLU A 51 0.36 19.03 -4.56
C GLU A 51 -0.44 18.98 -5.87
N ALA A 52 -0.99 17.81 -6.24
CA ALA A 52 -1.89 17.70 -7.40
C ALA A 52 -3.17 18.52 -7.22
N LEU A 53 -3.74 18.60 -6.01
CA LEU A 53 -4.90 19.43 -5.72
C LEU A 53 -4.61 20.93 -5.92
N SER A 54 -3.35 21.36 -5.83
CA SER A 54 -2.95 22.73 -6.16
C SER A 54 -2.85 23.01 -7.67
N SER A 55 -2.97 21.97 -8.51
CA SER A 55 -2.85 22.04 -9.98
C SER A 55 -4.19 21.77 -10.70
N GLU A 56 -4.12 21.39 -11.99
CA GLU A 56 -5.24 21.29 -12.94
C GLU A 56 -6.14 20.04 -12.75
N VAL A 57 -6.13 19.40 -11.57
CA VAL A 57 -6.96 18.22 -11.34
C VAL A 57 -8.45 18.53 -11.56
N PRO A 58 -9.24 17.59 -12.12
CA PRO A 58 -10.66 17.79 -12.37
C PRO A 58 -11.41 18.22 -11.12
N GLU A 59 -12.25 19.25 -11.23
CA GLU A 59 -13.02 19.79 -10.10
C GLU A 59 -13.85 18.70 -9.39
N LEU A 60 -14.44 17.79 -10.18
CA LEU A 60 -15.24 16.67 -9.68
C LEU A 60 -14.44 15.63 -8.87
N ALA A 61 -13.11 15.61 -8.99
CA ALA A 61 -12.23 14.69 -8.28
C ALA A 61 -11.77 15.24 -6.93
N ARG A 62 -11.83 16.56 -6.71
CA ARG A 62 -11.18 17.24 -5.57
C ARG A 62 -11.64 16.71 -4.23
N GLU A 63 -12.95 16.56 -4.04
CA GLU A 63 -13.54 16.05 -2.79
C GLU A 63 -13.03 14.63 -2.47
N LEU A 64 -12.99 13.75 -3.47
CA LEU A 64 -12.49 12.38 -3.31
C LEU A 64 -11.00 12.36 -2.99
N LEU A 65 -10.19 13.16 -3.71
CA LEU A 65 -8.75 13.26 -3.49
C LEU A 65 -8.43 13.79 -2.08
N MET A 66 -9.12 14.82 -1.62
CA MET A 66 -8.98 15.32 -0.25
C MET A 66 -9.36 14.25 0.78
N SER A 67 -10.38 13.45 0.50
CA SER A 67 -10.74 12.31 1.35
C SER A 67 -9.67 11.22 1.33
N ASN A 68 -8.97 10.98 0.21
CA ASN A 68 -7.87 10.01 0.14
C ASN A 68 -6.67 10.46 0.97
N VAL A 69 -6.32 11.76 0.96
CA VAL A 69 -5.28 12.31 1.83
C VAL A 69 -5.54 12.00 3.31
N LYS A 70 -6.81 12.05 3.74
CA LYS A 70 -7.20 11.67 5.11
C LYS A 70 -7.13 10.18 5.39
N ASP A 71 -7.16 9.34 4.37
CA ASP A 71 -6.88 7.93 4.54
C ASP A 71 -5.40 7.68 4.77
N GLU A 72 -4.51 8.37 4.06
CA GLU A 72 -3.05 8.22 4.27
C GLU A 72 -2.60 8.56 5.68
N GLU A 73 -3.22 9.56 6.32
CA GLU A 73 -3.01 9.87 7.74
C GLU A 73 -3.38 8.68 8.66
N LYS A 74 -4.46 7.96 8.33
CA LYS A 74 -4.86 6.74 9.06
C LYS A 74 -3.97 5.55 8.72
N HIS A 75 -3.51 5.43 7.48
CA HIS A 75 -2.61 4.37 7.03
C HIS A 75 -1.27 4.46 7.75
N ASP A 76 -0.67 5.66 7.80
CA ASP A 76 0.56 5.94 8.54
C ASP A 76 0.43 5.55 10.01
N LEU A 77 -0.66 5.97 10.66
CA LEU A 77 -0.93 5.61 12.06
C LEU A 77 -1.08 4.09 12.25
N ALA A 78 -1.86 3.42 11.40
CA ALA A 78 -2.12 1.99 11.50
C ALA A 78 -0.85 1.16 11.28
N LEU A 79 -0.05 1.49 10.27
CA LEU A 79 1.24 0.85 10.03
C LEU A 79 2.26 1.22 11.12
N GLY A 80 2.18 2.43 11.68
CA GLY A 80 2.93 2.85 12.86
C GLY A 80 2.66 1.95 14.08
N PHE A 81 1.41 1.56 14.31
CA PHE A 81 1.07 0.60 15.36
C PHE A 81 1.71 -0.78 15.13
N ILE A 82 1.70 -1.28 13.89
CA ILE A 82 2.39 -2.53 13.54
C ILE A 82 3.90 -2.40 13.77
N ALA A 83 4.51 -1.27 13.39
CA ALA A 83 5.94 -1.01 13.60
C ALA A 83 6.30 -0.95 15.08
N ASN A 84 5.45 -0.34 15.92
CA ASN A 84 5.64 -0.30 17.36
C ASN A 84 5.53 -1.71 17.99
N ALA A 85 4.59 -2.52 17.52
CA ALA A 85 4.39 -3.87 18.06
C ALA A 85 5.54 -4.83 17.71
N HIS A 86 5.99 -4.83 16.45
CA HIS A 86 7.02 -5.76 15.99
C HIS A 86 8.45 -5.21 16.12
N GLY A 87 8.60 -3.90 16.39
CA GLY A 87 9.84 -3.16 16.25
C GLY A 87 10.20 -2.87 14.78
N VAL A 88 11.32 -2.20 14.57
CA VAL A 88 11.84 -1.82 13.24
C VAL A 88 13.22 -2.42 12.97
N ASP A 89 13.70 -2.34 11.73
CA ASP A 89 15.09 -2.61 11.35
C ASP A 89 15.73 -1.27 10.93
N GLU A 90 16.68 -0.76 11.71
CA GLU A 90 17.23 0.60 11.52
C GLU A 90 17.83 0.80 10.13
N LYS A 91 18.44 -0.25 9.56
CA LYS A 91 18.99 -0.20 8.21
C LYS A 91 17.89 -0.09 7.17
N ALA A 92 16.83 -0.89 7.30
CA ALA A 92 15.67 -0.84 6.41
C ALA A 92 14.95 0.51 6.50
N GLU A 93 14.83 1.10 7.69
CA GLU A 93 14.27 2.44 7.90
C GLU A 93 15.09 3.50 7.14
N ALA A 94 16.41 3.49 7.31
CA ALA A 94 17.31 4.42 6.62
C ALA A 94 17.33 4.23 5.09
N GLU A 95 17.14 2.99 4.61
CA GLU A 95 16.99 2.69 3.18
C GLU A 95 15.64 3.16 2.64
N ALA A 96 14.55 2.97 3.39
CA ALA A 96 13.21 3.43 3.03
C ALA A 96 13.12 4.95 2.96
N ILE A 97 13.78 5.69 3.87
CA ILE A 97 13.85 7.16 3.82
C ILE A 97 14.54 7.63 2.53
N ARG A 98 15.62 6.96 2.10
CA ARG A 98 16.30 7.28 0.83
C ARG A 98 15.44 6.98 -0.39
N LEU A 99 14.68 5.88 -0.37
CA LEU A 99 13.70 5.59 -1.40
C LEU A 99 12.62 6.67 -1.44
N ARG A 100 12.09 7.07 -0.27
CA ARG A 100 11.13 8.16 -0.14
C ARG A 100 11.63 9.45 -0.78
N GLU A 101 12.85 9.86 -0.47
CA GLU A 101 13.46 11.04 -1.09
C GLU A 101 13.54 10.92 -2.61
N ALA A 102 13.91 9.75 -3.13
CA ALA A 102 13.92 9.51 -4.57
C ALA A 102 12.52 9.67 -5.20
N TRP A 103 11.47 9.15 -4.56
CA TRP A 103 10.09 9.35 -5.01
C TRP A 103 9.65 10.82 -4.94
N THR A 104 9.91 11.50 -3.83
CA THR A 104 9.56 12.91 -3.66
C THR A 104 10.22 13.77 -4.72
N SER A 105 11.51 13.55 -4.98
CA SER A 105 12.30 14.29 -5.99
C SER A 105 11.99 13.93 -7.44
N HIS A 106 11.24 12.85 -7.70
CA HIS A 106 11.00 12.39 -9.06
C HIS A 106 10.12 13.39 -9.82
N SER A 107 10.48 13.66 -11.08
CA SER A 107 9.91 14.73 -11.91
C SER A 107 8.54 14.44 -12.50
N ASP A 108 8.10 13.18 -12.52
CA ASP A 108 6.74 12.83 -12.94
C ASP A 108 5.71 13.53 -12.06
N HIS A 109 4.58 13.88 -12.68
CA HIS A 109 3.47 14.53 -12.00
C HIS A 109 3.06 13.73 -10.76
N THR A 110 2.76 14.45 -9.68
CA THR A 110 2.50 13.86 -8.37
C THR A 110 1.34 12.87 -8.36
N ILE A 111 0.25 13.12 -9.10
CA ILE A 111 -0.83 12.14 -9.28
C ILE A 111 -0.36 10.84 -9.94
N THR A 112 0.61 10.92 -10.87
CA THR A 112 1.20 9.75 -11.52
C THR A 112 2.09 9.00 -10.54
N LYS A 113 2.85 9.72 -9.69
CA LYS A 113 3.65 9.10 -8.63
C LYS A 113 2.78 8.34 -7.62
N ALA A 114 1.70 8.97 -7.13
CA ALA A 114 0.74 8.33 -6.22
C ALA A 114 0.12 7.07 -6.85
N MET A 115 -0.42 7.19 -8.07
CA MET A 115 -1.00 6.05 -8.80
C MET A 115 -0.02 4.88 -8.95
N VAL A 116 1.24 5.14 -9.31
CA VAL A 116 2.24 4.07 -9.48
C VAL A 116 2.61 3.43 -8.14
N ALA A 117 2.78 4.22 -7.08
CA ALA A 117 3.09 3.72 -5.75
C ALA A 117 1.96 2.83 -5.21
N GLU A 118 0.73 3.33 -5.20
CA GLU A 118 -0.45 2.59 -4.72
C GLU A 118 -0.67 1.30 -5.54
N ARG A 119 -0.72 1.43 -6.87
CA ARG A 119 -1.09 0.33 -7.77
C ARG A 119 -0.09 -0.80 -7.79
N ALA A 120 1.21 -0.51 -7.69
CA ALA A 120 2.24 -1.51 -7.99
C ALA A 120 3.26 -1.71 -6.87
N ILE A 121 3.15 -0.95 -5.77
CA ILE A 121 3.89 -1.20 -4.53
C ILE A 121 2.90 -1.58 -3.43
N PHE A 122 1.99 -0.69 -3.01
CA PHE A 122 1.11 -0.98 -1.88
C PHE A 122 0.13 -2.14 -2.15
N PHE A 123 -0.41 -2.25 -3.35
CA PHE A 123 -1.21 -3.42 -3.77
C PHE A 123 -0.43 -4.75 -3.80
N VAL A 124 0.89 -4.71 -3.62
CA VAL A 124 1.76 -5.90 -3.46
C VAL A 124 2.08 -6.11 -1.97
N LEU A 125 2.41 -5.05 -1.24
CA LEU A 125 2.78 -5.13 0.17
C LEU A 125 1.61 -5.50 1.08
N LEU A 126 0.42 -4.96 0.81
CA LEU A 126 -0.76 -5.28 1.60
C LEU A 126 -1.10 -6.78 1.49
N PRO A 127 -1.15 -7.40 0.29
CA PRO A 127 -1.28 -8.86 0.19
C PRO A 127 -0.12 -9.66 0.80
N LEU A 128 1.11 -9.12 0.83
CA LEU A 128 2.23 -9.75 1.54
C LEU A 128 1.97 -9.81 3.05
N PHE A 129 1.55 -8.70 3.67
CA PHE A 129 1.12 -8.66 5.07
C PHE A 129 -0.01 -9.65 5.32
N ARG A 130 -0.98 -9.73 4.40
CA ARG A 130 -2.08 -10.68 4.50
C ARG A 130 -1.64 -12.15 4.47
N ALA A 131 -0.67 -12.48 3.62
CA ALA A 131 -0.23 -13.85 3.36
C ALA A 131 0.79 -14.37 4.37
N THR A 132 1.60 -13.48 4.93
CA THR A 132 2.79 -13.84 5.70
C THR A 132 2.86 -13.20 7.08
N GLY A 133 2.06 -12.15 7.32
CA GLY A 133 1.99 -11.46 8.58
C GLY A 133 1.10 -12.15 9.61
N ASP A 134 1.10 -11.59 10.81
CA ASP A 134 0.27 -12.04 11.90
C ASP A 134 -1.18 -11.55 11.74
N ALA A 135 -1.95 -11.67 12.81
CA ALA A 135 -3.36 -11.33 12.81
C ALA A 135 -3.59 -9.79 12.76
N GLY A 136 -2.72 -8.98 13.36
CA GLY A 136 -2.78 -7.51 13.30
C GLY A 136 -2.43 -6.98 11.92
N MET A 137 -1.35 -7.48 11.33
CA MET A 137 -0.95 -7.16 9.95
C MET A 137 -2.04 -7.51 8.94
N ARG A 138 -2.73 -8.65 9.12
CA ARG A 138 -3.83 -9.08 8.27
C ARG A 138 -5.04 -8.13 8.32
N THR A 139 -5.41 -7.69 9.53
CA THR A 139 -6.50 -6.74 9.74
C THR A 139 -6.15 -5.38 9.14
N CYS A 140 -5.00 -4.82 9.53
CA CYS A 140 -4.51 -3.54 9.02
C CYS A 140 -4.43 -3.53 7.49
N SER A 141 -3.86 -4.60 6.90
CA SER A 141 -3.84 -4.80 5.45
C SER A 141 -5.23 -4.78 4.82
N ALA A 142 -6.21 -5.45 5.44
CA ALA A 142 -7.57 -5.54 4.89
C ALA A 142 -8.32 -4.21 4.97
N ASP A 143 -8.04 -3.38 5.96
CA ASP A 143 -8.63 -2.06 6.12
C ASP A 143 -8.05 -1.09 5.10
N ILE A 144 -6.71 -0.98 5.04
CA ILE A 144 -6.00 -0.14 4.07
C ILE A 144 -6.32 -0.57 2.63
N SER A 145 -6.36 -1.87 2.32
CA SER A 145 -6.68 -2.36 0.96
C SER A 145 -8.06 -1.94 0.44
N ARG A 146 -9.01 -1.56 1.31
CA ARG A 146 -10.32 -1.06 0.87
C ARG A 146 -10.24 0.39 0.42
N ASP A 147 -9.46 1.20 1.13
CA ASP A 147 -9.23 2.60 0.79
C ASP A 147 -8.37 2.69 -0.47
N GLU A 148 -7.31 1.90 -0.53
CA GLU A 148 -6.37 1.80 -1.66
C GLU A 148 -7.02 1.40 -3.00
N GLN A 149 -8.06 0.57 -2.97
CA GLN A 149 -8.87 0.29 -4.17
C GLN A 149 -9.56 1.53 -4.74
N ILE A 150 -9.95 2.46 -3.86
CA ILE A 150 -10.59 3.72 -4.22
C ILE A 150 -9.52 4.73 -4.67
N HIS A 151 -8.37 4.75 -4.00
CA HIS A 151 -7.24 5.63 -4.32
C HIS A 151 -6.70 5.36 -5.73
N VAL A 152 -6.33 4.11 -6.02
CA VAL A 152 -5.85 3.73 -7.36
C VAL A 152 -6.88 4.03 -8.44
N ALA A 153 -8.17 3.77 -8.17
CA ALA A 153 -9.23 4.08 -9.13
C ALA A 153 -9.35 5.58 -9.39
N ALA A 154 -9.32 6.40 -8.34
CA ALA A 154 -9.37 7.86 -8.43
C ALA A 154 -8.15 8.41 -9.17
N ASN A 155 -6.94 8.03 -8.74
CA ASN A 155 -5.69 8.50 -9.31
C ASN A 155 -5.53 8.04 -10.77
N SER A 156 -6.01 6.85 -11.14
CA SER A 156 -6.03 6.37 -12.53
C SER A 156 -6.95 7.20 -13.42
N LEU A 157 -8.14 7.57 -12.92
CA LEU A 157 -9.06 8.45 -13.66
C LEU A 157 -8.44 9.82 -13.91
N VAL A 158 -7.93 10.46 -12.85
CA VAL A 158 -7.30 11.78 -12.94
C VAL A 158 -6.07 11.75 -13.85
N HIS A 159 -5.18 10.76 -13.67
CA HIS A 159 -4.01 10.57 -14.53
C HIS A 159 -4.39 10.48 -16.01
N THR A 160 -5.45 9.73 -16.33
CA THR A 160 -5.93 9.55 -17.71
C THR A 160 -6.57 10.83 -18.25
N GLU A 161 -7.41 11.50 -17.46
CA GLU A 161 -8.08 12.75 -17.85
C GLU A 161 -7.09 13.90 -18.11
N LEU A 162 -5.98 13.94 -17.37
CA LEU A 162 -4.89 14.90 -17.58
C LEU A 162 -3.94 14.51 -18.72
N GLY A 163 -4.13 13.35 -19.34
CA GLY A 163 -3.31 12.89 -20.47
C GLY A 163 -1.85 12.58 -20.09
N TYR A 164 -1.59 12.27 -18.82
CA TYR A 164 -0.24 11.92 -18.38
C TYR A 164 0.16 10.52 -18.81
N ASN A 165 1.46 10.29 -18.84
CA ASN A 165 2.07 8.99 -19.07
C ASN A 165 3.09 8.73 -17.98
N ILE A 166 3.34 7.45 -17.70
CA ILE A 166 4.37 7.03 -16.75
C ILE A 166 5.71 7.08 -17.47
N SER A 167 6.67 7.83 -16.95
CA SER A 167 8.00 7.85 -17.54
C SER A 167 8.75 6.53 -17.30
N PRO A 168 9.68 6.15 -18.20
CA PRO A 168 10.55 5.00 -17.96
C PRO A 168 11.38 5.10 -16.67
N SER A 169 11.73 6.31 -16.23
CA SER A 169 12.45 6.52 -14.97
C SER A 169 11.58 6.26 -13.74
N LEU A 170 10.29 6.63 -13.78
CA LEU A 170 9.36 6.32 -12.69
C LEU A 170 9.12 4.80 -12.59
N ASP A 171 8.94 4.11 -13.72
CA ASP A 171 8.81 2.64 -13.72
C ASP A 171 10.09 1.96 -13.21
N LYS A 172 11.27 2.50 -13.54
CA LYS A 172 12.55 2.02 -12.99
C LYS A 172 12.62 2.23 -11.47
N LEU A 173 12.17 3.37 -10.96
CA LEU A 173 12.10 3.64 -9.53
C LEU A 173 11.14 2.69 -8.81
N ARG A 174 9.96 2.42 -9.39
CA ARG A 174 9.02 1.39 -8.92
C ARG A 174 9.70 0.02 -8.83
N LYS A 175 10.33 -0.44 -9.91
CA LYS A 175 11.03 -1.73 -9.95
C LYS A 175 12.13 -1.82 -8.89
N ALA A 176 12.92 -0.74 -8.74
CA ALA A 176 13.97 -0.68 -7.72
C ALA A 176 13.38 -0.78 -6.31
N THR A 177 12.29 -0.06 -6.04
CA THR A 177 11.61 -0.05 -4.75
C THR A 177 11.09 -1.45 -4.39
N ILE A 178 10.29 -2.08 -5.26
CA ILE A 178 9.73 -3.40 -4.96
C ILE A 178 10.80 -4.50 -4.91
N ASN A 179 11.84 -4.42 -5.75
CA ASN A 179 12.96 -5.35 -5.70
C ASN A 179 13.78 -5.23 -4.40
N TRP A 180 13.91 -4.01 -3.86
CA TRP A 180 14.53 -3.79 -2.56
C TRP A 180 13.71 -4.42 -1.44
N VAL A 181 12.38 -4.24 -1.43
CA VAL A 181 11.52 -4.87 -0.41
C VAL A 181 11.68 -6.39 -0.46
N MET A 182 11.55 -6.97 -1.65
CA MET A 182 11.54 -8.42 -1.84
C MET A 182 12.94 -9.05 -1.82
N GLN A 183 14.02 -8.29 -1.61
CA GLN A 183 15.39 -8.81 -1.61
C GLN A 183 15.61 -9.97 -0.62
N PRO A 184 15.04 -9.97 0.60
CA PRO A 184 15.27 -11.06 1.55
C PRO A 184 14.66 -12.41 1.12
N LEU A 185 13.71 -12.39 0.19
CA LEU A 185 13.07 -13.60 -0.29
C LEU A 185 13.97 -14.34 -1.30
N SER A 186 13.90 -15.67 -1.27
CA SER A 186 14.57 -16.51 -2.26
C SER A 186 13.95 -16.31 -3.64
N ALA A 187 14.80 -16.38 -4.69
CA ALA A 187 14.34 -16.38 -6.08
C ALA A 187 13.43 -17.56 -6.41
N SER A 188 13.59 -18.68 -5.70
CA SER A 188 12.73 -19.87 -5.80
C SER A 188 12.45 -20.42 -4.40
N ASN A 189 11.17 -20.55 -4.08
CA ASN A 189 10.68 -21.15 -2.84
C ASN A 189 9.43 -21.98 -3.15
N PRO A 190 9.28 -23.20 -2.59
CA PRO A 190 8.06 -24.00 -2.73
C PRO A 190 6.82 -23.31 -2.14
N ASP A 191 6.99 -22.52 -1.07
CA ASP A 191 5.97 -21.59 -0.62
C ASP A 191 5.99 -20.35 -1.52
N LYS A 192 4.97 -20.21 -2.36
CA LYS A 192 4.83 -19.09 -3.29
C LYS A 192 4.84 -17.72 -2.59
N TYR A 193 4.45 -17.62 -1.33
CA TYR A 193 4.44 -16.35 -0.59
C TYR A 193 5.83 -15.96 -0.07
N LEU A 194 6.77 -16.90 -0.06
CA LEU A 194 8.19 -16.66 0.23
C LEU A 194 9.03 -16.63 -1.07
N ASN A 195 8.37 -16.62 -2.23
CA ASN A 195 9.01 -16.59 -3.52
C ASN A 195 9.11 -15.14 -4.02
N LYS A 196 10.34 -14.64 -4.20
CA LYS A 196 10.59 -13.29 -4.68
C LYS A 196 9.94 -13.02 -6.04
N LYS A 197 10.02 -13.97 -6.97
CA LYS A 197 9.49 -13.82 -8.33
C LYS A 197 7.98 -13.62 -8.33
N PHE A 198 7.25 -14.32 -7.46
CA PHE A 198 5.80 -14.17 -7.31
C PHE A 198 5.39 -12.71 -7.07
N TRP A 199 6.07 -12.02 -6.15
CA TRP A 199 5.75 -10.64 -5.79
C TRP A 199 6.21 -9.63 -6.85
N LEU A 200 7.36 -9.86 -7.49
CA LEU A 200 7.83 -9.00 -8.58
C LEU A 200 6.94 -9.10 -9.81
N ASP A 201 6.55 -10.32 -10.20
CA ASP A 201 5.60 -10.53 -11.30
C ASP A 201 4.27 -9.84 -10.97
N SER A 202 3.79 -9.94 -9.72
CA SER A 202 2.56 -9.26 -9.29
C SER A 202 2.63 -7.74 -9.47
N SER A 203 3.75 -7.13 -9.08
CA SER A 203 3.99 -5.70 -9.26
C SER A 203 3.95 -5.30 -10.74
N ASP A 204 4.62 -6.06 -11.61
CA ASP A 204 4.66 -5.78 -13.05
C ASP A 204 3.29 -5.95 -13.70
N ARG A 205 2.53 -6.99 -13.35
CA ARG A 205 1.19 -7.20 -13.90
C ARG A 205 0.19 -6.15 -13.43
N LEU A 206 0.24 -5.75 -12.17
CA LEU A 206 -0.56 -4.61 -11.68
C LEU A 206 -0.21 -3.33 -12.44
N MET A 207 1.06 -3.10 -12.70
CA MET A 207 1.54 -1.91 -13.41
C MET A 207 1.10 -1.87 -14.87
N TYR A 208 1.22 -2.98 -15.60
CA TYR A 208 1.02 -3.00 -17.06
C TYR A 208 -0.36 -3.50 -17.50
N GLU A 209 -0.98 -4.39 -16.73
CA GLU A 209 -2.27 -5.00 -17.05
C GLU A 209 -3.41 -4.48 -16.15
N GLY A 210 -3.08 -3.75 -15.07
CA GLY A 210 -4.05 -3.35 -14.05
C GLY A 210 -4.63 -4.51 -13.25
N LYS A 211 -4.03 -5.71 -13.34
CA LYS A 211 -4.53 -6.94 -12.75
C LYS A 211 -3.37 -7.84 -12.31
N ALA A 212 -3.53 -8.50 -11.18
CA ALA A 212 -2.64 -9.56 -10.72
C ALA A 212 -3.45 -10.80 -10.31
N PRO A 213 -3.77 -11.71 -11.26
CA PRO A 213 -4.49 -12.96 -11.00
C PRO A 213 -3.89 -13.81 -9.86
N GLU A 214 -2.57 -13.78 -9.70
CA GLU A 214 -1.84 -14.44 -8.62
C GLU A 214 -2.23 -13.95 -7.22
N LEU A 215 -2.74 -12.73 -7.11
CA LEU A 215 -3.26 -12.16 -5.87
C LEU A 215 -4.74 -12.51 -5.63
N ALA A 216 -5.38 -13.36 -6.44
CA ALA A 216 -6.79 -13.71 -6.27
C ALA A 216 -7.14 -14.34 -4.89
N PHE A 217 -6.14 -14.83 -4.14
CA PHE A 217 -6.34 -15.30 -2.77
C PHE A 217 -6.78 -14.19 -1.80
N THR A 218 -6.63 -12.91 -2.16
CA THR A 218 -7.08 -11.78 -1.35
C THR A 218 -8.60 -11.56 -1.42
N ARG A 219 -9.29 -12.19 -2.38
CA ARG A 219 -10.75 -12.08 -2.57
C ARG A 219 -11.55 -12.66 -1.40
N SER A 220 -11.03 -13.67 -0.72
CA SER A 220 -11.71 -14.26 0.43
C SER A 220 -11.48 -13.36 1.65
N SER A 221 -12.56 -12.82 2.22
CA SER A 221 -12.50 -12.13 3.51
C SER A 221 -11.89 -13.06 4.57
N ARG A 222 -11.03 -12.51 5.42
CA ARG A 222 -10.52 -13.19 6.62
C ARG A 222 -11.05 -12.39 7.80
N VAL A 223 -11.94 -13.01 8.55
CA VAL A 223 -12.50 -12.44 9.78
C VAL A 223 -11.61 -12.93 10.93
N PRO A 224 -11.16 -12.04 11.84
CA PRO A 224 -10.53 -12.45 13.09
C PRO A 224 -11.33 -13.56 13.77
N ALA A 225 -10.71 -14.71 14.03
CA ALA A 225 -11.35 -15.73 14.86
C ALA A 225 -11.18 -15.36 16.34
N PHE A 226 -12.16 -15.70 17.19
CA PHE A 226 -12.24 -15.29 18.61
C PHE A 226 -10.99 -15.59 19.46
N PHE A 227 -10.10 -16.47 19.01
CA PHE A 227 -8.88 -16.84 19.74
C PHE A 227 -7.58 -16.37 19.07
N GLU A 228 -7.66 -15.66 17.94
CA GLU A 228 -6.49 -15.14 17.22
C GLU A 228 -6.04 -13.75 17.70
N HIS A 229 -6.92 -13.01 18.38
CA HIS A 229 -6.66 -11.64 18.84
C HIS A 229 -7.10 -11.45 20.29
N ALA A 230 -6.39 -10.59 21.02
CA ALA A 230 -6.91 -10.03 22.26
C ALA A 230 -8.14 -9.16 21.95
N ASN A 231 -9.15 -9.15 22.82
CA ASN A 231 -10.37 -8.35 22.62
C ASN A 231 -10.10 -6.84 22.43
N SER A 232 -9.02 -6.33 23.04
CA SER A 232 -8.56 -4.94 22.87
C SER A 232 -8.06 -4.61 21.46
N ASP A 233 -7.66 -5.64 20.71
CA ASP A 233 -6.99 -5.50 19.41
C ASP A 233 -8.00 -5.68 18.25
N LEU A 234 -9.28 -5.87 18.57
CA LEU A 234 -10.32 -6.09 17.58
C LEU A 234 -10.62 -4.80 16.79
N PRO A 235 -10.83 -4.90 15.46
CA PRO A 235 -11.15 -3.75 14.64
C PRO A 235 -12.43 -3.05 15.12
N GLN A 236 -12.41 -1.72 15.08
CA GLN A 236 -13.56 -0.88 15.41
C GLN A 236 -14.10 -0.20 14.16
N TYR A 237 -15.41 -0.38 13.93
CA TYR A 237 -16.16 0.25 12.86
C TYR A 237 -17.21 1.18 13.48
N ALA A 238 -17.35 2.37 12.90
CA ALA A 238 -18.33 3.38 13.34
C ALA A 238 -19.70 3.16 12.68
#